data_AF-A0A9X2IRR8-F1
#
_entry.id   AF-A0A9X2IRR8-F1
#
_cell.length_a   1.000
_cell.length_b   1.000
_cell.length_c   1.000
_cell.angle_alpha   90.00
_cell.angle_beta   90.00
_cell.angle_gamma   90.00
#
_symmetry.space_group_name_H-M   'P 1'
#
loop_
_entity.id
_entity.type
_entity.pdbx_description
1 polymer ?
#
loop_
_entity_poly.entity_id
_entity_poly.type
_entity_poly.pdbx_seq_one_letter_code
_entity_poly.pdbx_strand_id
1 'polypeptide(L)'
;MEYVFQCTKLNNFIIPTQPKQIDLVDAAYRIHEGRNLLGTLSWKETASAATKRGGRENPITLEKSYIVNWRTFSNIDHKDKAEFKVLIVEVS
;
A
#
# COMPACT_ATOMS: atom_id res chain seq x y z
N MET A 1 -9.52 -3.57 -15.84
CA MET A 1 -9.56 -4.03 -14.44
C MET A 1 -8.16 -4.43 -14.06
N GLU A 2 -7.37 -3.46 -13.59
CA GLU A 2 -6.06 -3.75 -13.03
C GLU A 2 -6.26 -3.98 -11.53
N TYR A 3 -5.70 -5.07 -11.01
CA TYR A 3 -5.70 -5.36 -9.57
C TYR A 3 -4.28 -5.15 -9.07
N VAL A 4 -4.10 -4.24 -8.12
CA VAL A 4 -2.79 -4.03 -7.50
C VAL A 4 -2.61 -5.06 -6.38
N PHE A 5 -1.84 -6.11 -6.65
CA PHE A 5 -1.41 -7.07 -5.64
C PHE A 5 -0.14 -6.55 -4.97
N GLN A 6 -0.26 -5.96 -3.78
CA GLN A 6 0.94 -5.71 -2.98
C GLN A 6 1.25 -6.95 -2.12
N CYS A 7 2.26 -7.69 -2.57
CA CYS A 7 2.82 -8.87 -1.91
C CYS A 7 3.99 -8.43 -1.02
N THR A 8 4.00 -8.80 0.26
CA THR A 8 5.18 -8.63 1.12
C THR A 8 5.44 -9.89 1.91
N LYS A 9 6.64 -10.46 1.75
CA LYS A 9 7.14 -11.59 2.55
C LYS A 9 7.43 -11.09 3.96
N LEU A 10 6.74 -11.64 4.96
CA LEU A 10 6.90 -11.23 6.35
C LEU A 10 7.77 -12.26 7.10
N ASN A 11 9.07 -12.00 7.19
CA ASN A 11 9.85 -12.42 8.36
C ASN A 11 10.06 -11.17 9.21
N ASN A 12 9.57 -11.17 10.45
CA ASN A 12 9.71 -10.07 11.42
C ASN A 12 9.21 -8.67 11.03
N PHE A 13 8.56 -8.48 9.88
CA PHE A 13 8.02 -7.18 9.48
C PHE A 13 6.59 -7.01 10.00
N ILE A 14 6.38 -5.90 10.68
CA ILE A 14 5.11 -5.46 11.28
C ILE A 14 4.16 -5.14 10.11
N ILE A 15 2.89 -5.57 10.17
CA ILE A 15 1.84 -5.07 9.25
C ILE A 15 2.02 -3.55 9.20
N PRO A 16 2.15 -2.89 8.03
CA PRO A 16 2.47 -1.46 8.02
C PRO A 16 1.46 -0.74 8.91
N THR A 17 1.94 -0.21 10.04
CA THR A 17 1.14 0.59 10.96
C THR A 17 1.16 2.03 10.48
N GLN A 18 0.24 2.84 11.00
CA GLN A 18 0.24 4.26 10.68
C GLN A 18 1.63 4.86 10.94
N PRO A 19 2.27 5.50 9.94
CA PRO A 19 3.58 6.12 10.12
C PRO A 19 3.48 7.28 11.10
N LYS A 20 4.50 7.45 11.95
CA LYS A 20 4.61 8.63 12.84
C LYS A 20 4.74 9.95 12.06
N GLN A 21 5.31 9.91 10.86
CA GLN A 21 5.50 11.10 10.01
C GLN A 21 4.54 11.09 8.84
N ILE A 22 3.60 12.03 8.86
CA ILE A 22 2.50 12.15 7.89
C ILE A 22 2.90 13.05 6.71
N ASP A 23 3.90 13.92 6.89
CA ASP A 23 4.32 14.90 5.90
C ASP A 23 5.47 14.41 5.01
N LEU A 24 5.21 13.35 4.26
CA LEU A 24 6.15 12.81 3.28
C LEU A 24 5.50 12.81 1.89
N VAL A 25 6.33 12.90 0.87
CA VAL A 25 5.88 13.10 -0.52
C VAL A 25 5.07 11.93 -1.08
N ASP A 26 5.23 10.74 -0.49
CA ASP A 26 4.54 9.48 -0.80
C ASP A 26 3.30 9.23 0.07
N ALA A 27 2.98 10.14 1.01
CA ALA A 27 2.00 9.88 2.07
C ALA A 27 0.62 9.45 1.54
N ALA A 28 0.19 9.96 0.38
CA ALA A 28 -1.06 9.57 -0.25
C ALA A 28 -1.10 8.07 -0.62
N TYR A 29 0.02 7.47 -1.02
CA TYR A 29 0.08 6.09 -1.53
C TYR A 29 0.21 5.00 -0.46
N ARG A 30 0.38 5.36 0.82
CA ARG A 30 0.69 4.37 1.86
C ARG A 30 -0.49 3.47 2.18
N ILE A 31 -0.24 2.17 2.29
CA ILE A 31 -1.29 1.18 2.56
C ILE A 31 -1.10 0.51 3.94
N HIS A 32 -1.29 1.30 5.01
CA HIS A 32 -1.23 0.78 6.37
C HIS A 32 -2.58 0.25 6.85
N GLU A 33 -2.56 -0.72 7.77
CA GLU A 33 -3.77 -1.30 8.35
C GLU A 33 -4.73 -0.22 8.87
N GLY A 34 -6.02 -0.42 8.65
CA GLY A 34 -7.10 0.48 9.06
C GLY A 34 -7.19 1.80 8.31
N ARG A 35 -6.27 2.09 7.37
CA ARG A 35 -6.34 3.33 6.59
C ARG A 35 -7.57 3.32 5.69
N ASN A 36 -8.31 4.42 5.64
CA ASN A 36 -9.29 4.63 4.59
C ASN A 36 -8.62 5.25 3.35
N LEU A 37 -8.65 4.55 2.22
CA LEU A 37 -8.16 4.98 0.91
C LEU A 37 -9.35 5.38 0.05
N LEU A 38 -9.37 6.62 -0.44
CA LEU A 38 -10.43 7.12 -1.31
C LEU A 38 -9.89 8.21 -2.24
N GLY A 39 -10.58 8.41 -3.36
CA GLY A 39 -10.28 9.47 -4.32
C GLY A 39 -8.99 9.24 -5.09
N THR A 40 -8.28 10.31 -5.39
CA THR A 40 -7.04 10.28 -6.19
C THR A 40 -5.81 10.27 -5.28
N LEU A 41 -5.01 9.22 -5.38
CA LEU A 41 -3.72 9.11 -4.72
C LEU A 41 -2.64 9.69 -5.64
N SER A 42 -2.01 10.77 -5.19
CA SER A 42 -0.96 11.47 -5.94
C SER A 42 0.25 11.76 -5.08
N TRP A 43 1.41 11.89 -5.72
CA TRP A 43 2.59 12.47 -5.06
C TRP A 43 2.27 13.89 -4.62
N LYS A 44 2.84 14.33 -3.50
CA LYS A 44 2.85 15.76 -3.17
C LYS A 44 3.53 16.56 -4.29
N GLU A 45 3.14 17.81 -4.44
CA GLU A 45 3.72 18.74 -5.41
C GLU A 45 5.25 18.87 -5.26
N THR A 46 5.73 18.80 -4.02
CA THR A 46 7.15 18.86 -3.66
C THR A 46 7.96 17.61 -4.02
N ALA A 47 7.33 16.55 -4.52
CA ALA A 47 8.03 15.35 -4.97
C ALA A 47 8.90 15.65 -6.21
N SER A 48 10.18 15.30 -6.14
CA SER A 48 11.12 15.50 -7.25
C SER A 48 10.73 14.70 -8.50
N ALA A 49 11.11 15.20 -9.69
CA ALA A 49 10.90 14.46 -10.94
C ALA A 49 11.56 13.07 -10.93
N ALA A 50 12.71 12.93 -10.26
CA ALA A 50 13.37 11.64 -10.08
C ALA A 50 12.51 10.64 -9.28
N THR A 51 11.75 11.12 -8.30
CA THR A 51 10.85 10.30 -7.47
C THR A 51 9.64 9.77 -8.25
N LYS A 52 9.16 10.54 -9.23
CA LYS A 52 8.00 10.20 -10.06
C LYS A 52 8.36 9.34 -11.29
N ARG A 53 9.64 9.27 -11.66
CA ARG A 53 10.13 8.63 -12.88
C ARG A 53 9.77 7.13 -12.95
N GLY A 54 9.66 6.61 -14.17
CA GLY A 54 9.49 5.17 -14.42
C GLY A 54 8.04 4.69 -14.31
N GLY A 55 7.08 5.51 -14.72
CA GLY A 55 5.65 5.16 -14.73
C GLY A 55 4.91 5.48 -13.43
N ARG A 56 5.55 6.14 -12.47
CA ARG A 56 4.93 6.57 -11.20
C ARG A 56 4.39 7.99 -11.25
N GLU A 57 4.33 8.59 -12.43
CA GLU A 57 3.96 9.99 -12.63
C GLU A 57 2.44 10.18 -12.55
N ASN A 58 1.70 9.15 -12.95
CA ASN A 58 0.25 9.18 -13.00
C ASN A 58 -0.35 8.97 -11.61
N PRO A 59 -1.28 9.84 -11.17
CA PRO A 59 -2.10 9.58 -10.00
C PRO A 59 -2.92 8.30 -10.15
N ILE A 60 -3.19 7.63 -9.04
CA ILE A 60 -4.08 6.45 -9.01
C ILE A 60 -5.45 6.92 -8.55
N THR A 61 -6.47 6.72 -9.36
CA THR A 61 -7.85 7.05 -8.97
C THR A 61 -8.55 5.80 -8.47
N LEU A 62 -9.10 5.90 -7.27
CA LEU A 62 -9.89 4.84 -6.64
C LEU A 62 -11.37 5.11 -6.90
N GLU A 63 -12.08 4.15 -7.49
CA GLU A 63 -13.53 4.29 -7.74
C GLU A 63 -14.34 4.33 -6.44
N LYS A 64 -13.83 3.69 -5.38
CA LYS A 64 -14.53 3.49 -4.11
C LYS A 64 -13.62 3.82 -2.94
N SER A 65 -14.24 3.93 -1.76
CA SER A 65 -13.54 4.02 -0.48
C SER A 65 -13.18 2.61 -0.02
N TYR A 66 -11.91 2.38 0.30
CA TYR A 66 -11.40 1.11 0.79
C TYR A 66 -10.77 1.27 2.17
N ILE A 67 -11.27 0.50 3.14
CA ILE A 67 -10.55 0.32 4.40
C ILE A 67 -9.48 -0.74 4.15
N VAL A 68 -8.21 -0.36 4.32
CA VAL A 68 -7.08 -1.28 4.23
C VAL A 68 -7.19 -2.30 5.35
N ASN A 69 -7.53 -3.52 4.98
CA ASN A 69 -7.66 -4.66 5.89
C ASN A 69 -6.81 -5.80 5.32
N TRP A 70 -5.65 -6.01 5.90
CA TRP A 70 -4.71 -7.05 5.47
C TRP A 70 -5.24 -8.42 5.88
N ARG A 71 -5.41 -9.32 4.91
CA ARG A 71 -5.88 -10.68 5.16
C ARG A 71 -4.72 -11.66 5.06
N THR A 72 -4.65 -12.62 5.98
CA THR A 72 -3.73 -13.75 5.85
C THR A 72 -4.22 -14.67 4.73
N PHE A 73 -3.38 -14.83 3.72
CA PHE A 73 -3.66 -15.69 2.58
C PHE A 73 -3.06 -17.09 2.78
N SER A 74 -1.85 -17.18 3.35
CA SER A 74 -1.26 -18.48 3.70
C SER A 74 -0.33 -18.37 4.91
N ASN A 75 -0.18 -19.50 5.60
CA ASN A 75 0.85 -19.68 6.62
C ASN A 75 2.03 -20.38 5.97
N ILE A 76 3.24 -19.89 6.22
CA ILE A 76 4.47 -20.50 5.75
C ILE A 76 5.03 -21.30 6.91
N ASP A 77 4.89 -22.64 6.83
CA ASP A 77 5.44 -23.58 7.81
C ASP A 77 6.97 -23.64 7.68
N HIS A 78 7.62 -22.64 8.27
CA HIS A 78 9.03 -22.66 8.60
C HIS A 78 9.20 -22.23 10.07
N LYS A 79 10.40 -22.46 10.62
CA LYS A 79 10.79 -22.28 12.04
C LYS A 79 10.24 -21.03 12.75
N ASP A 80 9.86 -19.99 12.02
CA ASP A 80 9.46 -18.69 12.54
C ASP A 80 7.97 -18.33 12.36
N LYS A 81 7.07 -19.28 12.01
CA LYS A 81 5.61 -19.06 11.83
C LYS A 81 5.30 -17.79 11.01
N ALA A 82 5.84 -17.72 9.79
CA ALA A 82 5.63 -16.57 8.92
C ALA A 82 4.23 -16.61 8.29
N GLU A 83 3.58 -15.44 8.20
CA GLU A 83 2.28 -15.28 7.52
C GLU A 83 2.49 -14.55 6.20
N PHE A 84 1.80 -15.01 5.15
CA PHE A 84 1.68 -14.29 3.90
C PHE A 84 0.37 -13.50 3.90
N LYS A 85 0.47 -12.17 3.79
CA LYS A 85 -0.71 -11.28 3.80
C LYS A 85 -0.95 -10.65 2.44
N VAL A 86 -2.24 -10.44 2.14
CA VAL A 86 -2.70 -9.83 0.90
C VAL A 86 -3.70 -8.72 1.20
N LEU A 87 -3.61 -7.67 0.39
CA LEU A 87 -4.63 -6.63 0.25
C LEU A 87 -5.05 -6.63 -1.21
N ILE A 88 -6.36 -6.67 -1.47
CA ILE A 88 -6.93 -6.59 -2.80
C ILE A 88 -7.82 -5.36 -2.85
N VAL A 89 -7.49 -4.43 -3.75
CA VAL A 89 -8.26 -3.21 -4.01
C VAL A 89 -8.54 -3.12 -5.51
N GLU A 90 -9.75 -2.69 -5.84
CA GLU A 90 -10.18 -2.48 -7.22
C GLU A 90 -9.80 -1.04 -7.63
N VAL A 91 -9.06 -0.92 -8.75
CA VAL A 91 -8.61 0.36 -9.31
C VAL A 91 -9.05 0.47 -10.78
N SER A 92 -9.29 1.71 -11.21
CA SER A 92 -9.78 2.08 -12.55
C SER A 92 -8.73 2.81 -13.37
#